data_AF-A0A1V4Y3F2-F1
#
_entry.id   AF-A0A1V4Y3F2-F1
#
_cell.length_a   1.000
_cell.length_b   1.000
_cell.length_c   1.000
_cell.angle_alpha   90.00
_cell.angle_beta   90.00
_cell.angle_gamma   90.00
#
_symmetry.space_group_name_H-M   'P 1'
#
loop_
_entity.id
_entity.type
_entity.pdbx_description
1 polymer ?
#
loop_
_entity_poly.entity_id
_entity_poly.type
_entity_poly.pdbx_seq_one_letter_code
_entity_poly.pdbx_strand_id
1 'polypeptide(L)'
;MAYCFTSVRIAKALVDAKKRGVRVEVIIDKGRKTERYSAVTFFKNQGIPIYIDDLEPLQHNKIMIIDVSTVITGSFNFTKAAERNAENVLIIRSKEMAGIYKRNWERHLNHSW
;
A
#
# COMPACT_ATOMS: atom_id res chain seq x y z
N MET A 1 0.84 2.47 0.54
CA MET A 1 1.53 2.13 1.80
C MET A 1 0.67 1.15 2.57
N ALA A 2 1.22 0.02 2.97
CA ALA A 2 0.48 -1.01 3.68
C ALA A 2 1.32 -1.56 4.83
N TYR A 3 0.81 -1.41 6.05
CA TYR A 3 1.38 -2.05 7.24
C TYR A 3 1.50 -3.57 7.09
N CYS A 4 0.45 -4.21 6.56
CA CYS A 4 0.42 -5.63 6.31
C CYS A 4 -0.26 -5.89 4.98
N PHE A 5 0.36 -6.73 4.15
CA PHE A 5 -0.11 -7.03 2.80
C PHE A 5 -0.11 -8.54 2.56
N THR A 6 -1.28 -9.16 2.69
CA THR A 6 -1.50 -10.60 2.39
C THR A 6 -2.76 -10.87 1.57
N SER A 7 -3.53 -9.83 1.22
CA SER A 7 -4.75 -9.98 0.42
C SER A 7 -4.41 -10.26 -1.05
N VAL A 8 -4.73 -11.48 -1.49
CA VAL A 8 -4.63 -11.89 -2.90
C VAL A 8 -5.52 -11.05 -3.81
N ARG A 9 -6.71 -10.65 -3.32
CA ARG A 9 -7.66 -9.84 -4.11
C ARG A 9 -7.09 -8.45 -4.41
N ILE A 10 -6.53 -7.79 -3.39
CA ILE A 10 -5.90 -6.47 -3.55
C ILE A 10 -4.64 -6.61 -4.43
N ALA A 11 -3.80 -7.63 -4.19
CA ALA A 11 -2.60 -7.87 -5.00
C ALA A 11 -2.94 -8.05 -6.50
N LYS A 12 -3.95 -8.87 -6.81
CA LYS A 12 -4.42 -9.08 -8.19
C LYS A 12 -4.95 -7.80 -8.82
N ALA A 13 -5.74 -7.01 -8.08
CA ALA A 13 -6.25 -5.73 -8.58
C ALA A 13 -5.14 -4.74 -8.95
N LEU A 14 -4.04 -4.71 -8.18
CA LEU A 14 -2.86 -3.90 -8.49
C LEU A 14 -2.12 -4.40 -9.74
N VAL A 15 -1.99 -5.71 -9.91
CA VAL A 15 -1.43 -6.31 -11.14
C VAL A 15 -2.28 -5.99 -12.36
N ASP A 16 -3.60 -6.11 -12.24
CA ASP A 16 -4.52 -5.80 -13.33
C ASP A 16 -4.47 -4.30 -13.67
N ALA A 17 -4.31 -3.41 -12.68
CA ALA A 17 -4.08 -1.98 -12.93
C ALA A 17 -2.78 -1.75 -13.73
N LYS A 18 -1.68 -2.39 -13.33
CA LYS A 18 -0.42 -2.31 -14.09
C LYS A 18 -0.58 -2.82 -15.53
N LYS A 19 -1.29 -3.93 -15.73
CA LYS A 19 -1.56 -4.47 -17.09
C LYS A 19 -2.35 -3.50 -17.96
N ARG A 20 -3.18 -2.62 -17.37
CA ARG A 20 -3.85 -1.52 -18.07
C ARG A 20 -2.94 -0.31 -18.34
N GLY A 21 -1.65 -0.37 -17.99
CA GLY A 21 -0.69 0.71 -18.16
C GLY A 21 -0.64 1.71 -17.00
N VAL A 22 -1.34 1.44 -15.88
CA VAL A 22 -1.30 2.31 -14.69
C VAL A 22 0.03 2.12 -13.97
N ARG A 23 0.69 3.23 -13.59
CA ARG A 23 1.86 3.17 -12.69
C ARG A 23 1.41 2.74 -11.30
N VAL A 24 2.01 1.67 -10.79
CA VAL A 24 1.70 1.11 -9.47
C VAL A 24 2.99 0.94 -8.69
N GLU A 25 3.02 1.46 -7.46
CA GLU A 25 4.15 1.37 -6.54
C GLU A 25 3.64 1.05 -5.13
N VAL A 26 4.37 0.22 -4.40
CA VAL A 26 3.96 -0.29 -3.10
C VAL A 26 5.06 -0.01 -2.08
N ILE A 27 4.69 0.48 -0.89
CA ILE A 27 5.58 0.56 0.28
C ILE A 27 4.96 -0.33 1.37
N ILE A 28 5.77 -1.16 2.00
CA ILE A 28 5.38 -2.05 3.11
C ILE A 28 6.29 -1.89 4.34
N ASP A 29 5.76 -2.27 5.50
CA ASP A 29 6.48 -2.30 6.76
C ASP A 29 7.56 -3.40 6.85
N LYS A 30 8.66 -3.12 7.57
CA LYS A 30 9.75 -4.06 7.85
C LYS A 30 9.37 -5.21 8.79
N GLY A 31 8.47 -4.98 9.75
CA GLY A 31 8.27 -5.79 10.95
C GLY A 31 7.73 -7.19 10.71
N ARG A 32 7.08 -7.45 9.58
CA ARG A 32 6.42 -8.74 9.28
C ARG A 32 7.16 -9.57 8.22
N LYS A 33 8.32 -10.13 8.58
CA LYS A 33 9.25 -10.82 7.67
C LYS A 33 8.59 -11.83 6.72
N THR A 34 7.82 -12.80 7.20
CA THR A 34 7.24 -13.88 6.37
C THR A 34 6.22 -13.36 5.36
N GLU A 35 5.29 -12.52 5.81
CA GLU A 35 4.26 -11.90 4.97
C GLU A 35 4.91 -10.96 3.94
N ARG A 36 5.90 -10.17 4.39
CA ARG A 36 6.74 -9.31 3.54
C ARG A 36 7.41 -10.10 2.43
N TYR A 37 8.10 -11.21 2.72
CA TYR A 37 8.76 -12.00 1.67
C TYR A 37 7.77 -12.48 0.60
N SER A 38 6.58 -12.90 1.00
CA SER A 38 5.55 -13.33 0.04
C SER A 38 5.07 -12.18 -0.86
N ALA A 39 4.80 -11.01 -0.30
CA ALA A 39 4.36 -9.83 -1.07
C ALA A 39 5.48 -9.27 -1.94
N VAL A 40 6.70 -9.14 -1.42
CA VAL A 40 7.88 -8.66 -2.15
C VAL A 40 8.15 -9.55 -3.35
N THR A 41 8.24 -10.87 -3.14
CA THR A 41 8.47 -11.82 -4.23
C THR A 41 7.36 -11.76 -5.27
N PHE A 42 6.10 -11.72 -4.84
CA PHE A 42 4.96 -11.62 -5.76
C PHE A 42 5.03 -10.35 -6.62
N PHE A 43 5.18 -9.17 -6.02
CA PHE A 43 5.19 -7.91 -6.76
C PHE A 43 6.44 -7.76 -7.64
N LYS A 44 7.62 -8.19 -7.18
CA LYS A 44 8.83 -8.25 -8.01
C LYS A 44 8.63 -9.12 -9.25
N ASN A 45 8.03 -10.30 -9.11
CA ASN A 45 7.74 -11.20 -10.24
C ASN A 45 6.72 -10.61 -11.24
N GLN A 46 5.85 -9.70 -10.79
CA GLN A 46 4.93 -8.94 -11.65
C GLN A 46 5.54 -7.62 -12.15
N GLY A 47 6.80 -7.34 -11.80
CA GLY A 47 7.53 -6.11 -12.10
C GLY A 47 6.95 -4.85 -11.46
N ILE A 48 6.17 -4.96 -10.39
CA ILE A 48 5.65 -3.82 -9.63
C ILE A 48 6.73 -3.40 -8.63
N PRO A 49 7.22 -2.15 -8.67
CA PRO A 49 8.13 -1.63 -7.65
C PRO A 49 7.51 -1.76 -6.26
N ILE A 50 8.28 -2.38 -5.36
CA ILE A 50 7.93 -2.53 -3.96
C ILE A 50 9.12 -2.11 -3.10
N TYR A 51 8.84 -1.27 -2.12
CA TYR A 51 9.81 -0.68 -1.21
C TYR A 51 9.49 -1.06 0.22
N ILE A 52 10.52 -1.10 1.04
CA ILE A 52 10.45 -1.53 2.43
C ILE A 52 10.86 -0.37 3.30
N ASP A 53 9.92 0.10 4.10
CA ASP A 53 10.18 1.15 5.08
C ASP A 53 10.73 0.52 6.36
N ASP A 54 11.95 0.90 6.73
CA ASP A 54 12.64 0.40 7.91
C ASP A 54 13.13 1.47 8.90
N LEU A 55 12.87 2.74 8.60
CA LEU A 55 13.28 3.88 9.43
C LEU A 55 12.44 3.96 10.71
N GLU A 56 11.12 3.87 10.56
CA GLU A 56 10.21 3.90 11.70
C GLU A 56 10.08 2.50 12.32
N PRO A 57 9.98 2.38 13.65
CA PRO A 57 9.74 1.10 14.30
C PRO A 57 8.43 0.42 13.85
N LEU A 58 7.45 1.20 13.38
CA LEU A 58 6.15 0.72 12.94
C LEU A 58 5.53 1.62 11.85
N GLN A 59 5.57 1.19 10.59
CA GLN A 59 4.85 1.80 9.48
C GLN A 59 3.39 1.33 9.51
N HIS A 60 2.53 1.89 10.37
CA HIS A 60 1.16 1.39 10.56
C HIS A 60 0.12 1.93 9.55
N ASN A 61 0.56 2.54 8.46
CA ASN A 61 -0.33 3.17 7.48
C ASN A 61 -1.09 2.13 6.64
N LYS A 62 -2.35 2.42 6.33
CA LYS A 62 -3.19 1.66 5.39
C LYS A 62 -3.75 2.60 4.33
N ILE A 63 -2.89 3.02 3.41
CA ILE A 63 -3.16 4.16 2.52
C ILE A 63 -2.94 3.76 1.06
N MET A 64 -3.91 4.07 0.22
CA MET A 64 -3.81 4.03 -1.24
C MET A 64 -4.14 5.41 -1.82
N ILE A 65 -3.31 5.88 -2.74
CA ILE A 65 -3.48 7.18 -3.40
C ILE A 65 -3.62 6.91 -4.90
N ILE A 66 -4.68 7.44 -5.51
CA ILE A 66 -5.00 7.23 -6.92
C ILE A 66 -5.07 8.61 -7.60
N ASP A 67 -4.28 8.77 -8.66
CA ASP A 67 -4.23 9.94 -9.55
C ASP A 67 -4.13 11.30 -8.84
N VAL A 68 -3.55 11.31 -7.62
CA VAL A 68 -3.46 12.50 -6.74
C VAL A 68 -4.81 13.23 -6.60
N SER A 69 -5.90 12.46 -6.59
CA SER A 69 -7.27 12.99 -6.47
C SER A 69 -8.14 12.16 -5.53
N THR A 70 -7.78 10.90 -5.31
CA THR A 70 -8.49 9.99 -4.43
C THR A 70 -7.53 9.37 -3.41
N VAL A 71 -7.95 9.33 -2.15
CA VAL A 71 -7.27 8.60 -1.08
C VAL A 71 -8.23 7.55 -0.52
N ILE A 72 -7.74 6.32 -0.40
CA ILE A 72 -8.40 5.25 0.35
C ILE A 72 -7.58 5.04 1.62
N THR A 73 -8.23 5.15 2.77
CA THR A 73 -7.59 5.01 4.09
C THR A 73 -8.58 4.48 5.14
N GLY A 74 -8.11 4.18 6.33
CA GLY A 74 -8.93 3.69 7.44
C GLY A 74 -8.15 2.75 8.33
N SER A 75 -8.86 1.91 9.10
CA SER A 75 -8.25 0.87 9.93
C SER A 75 -7.95 -0.42 9.15
N PHE A 76 -8.58 -0.60 7.98
CA PHE A 76 -8.51 -1.81 7.15
C PHE A 76 -7.08 -2.16 6.67
N ASN A 77 -6.50 -3.21 7.22
CA ASN A 77 -5.24 -3.78 6.72
C ASN A 77 -5.43 -4.51 5.38
N PHE A 78 -4.41 -4.56 4.53
CA PHE A 78 -4.52 -5.21 3.21
C PHE A 78 -4.35 -6.73 3.32
N THR A 79 -5.15 -7.35 4.18
CA THR A 79 -5.10 -8.77 4.52
C THR A 79 -6.46 -9.43 4.30
N LYS A 80 -6.46 -10.75 4.19
CA LYS A 80 -7.73 -11.52 4.12
C LYS A 80 -8.53 -11.42 5.43
N ALA A 81 -7.85 -11.34 6.58
CA ALA A 81 -8.50 -11.26 7.88
C ALA A 81 -9.29 -9.95 8.07
N ALA A 82 -8.80 -8.84 7.52
CA ALA A 82 -9.47 -7.55 7.61
C ALA A 82 -10.88 -7.56 6.97
N GLU A 83 -11.16 -8.46 6.02
CA GLU A 83 -12.49 -8.63 5.43
C GLU A 83 -13.55 -9.12 6.44
N ARG A 84 -13.14 -9.68 7.58
CA ARG A 84 -14.04 -10.17 8.64
C ARG A 84 -13.98 -9.36 9.93
N ASN A 85 -12.99 -8.48 10.06
CA ASN A 85 -12.83 -7.64 11.25
C ASN A 85 -13.78 -6.43 11.18
N ALA A 86 -14.09 -5.86 12.35
CA ALA A 86 -14.75 -4.56 12.44
C ALA A 86 -13.75 -3.46 12.06
N GLU A 87 -13.60 -3.22 10.76
CA GLU A 87 -12.68 -2.23 10.20
C GLU A 87 -13.46 -1.15 9.43
N ASN A 88 -12.92 0.05 9.35
CA ASN A 88 -13.48 1.11 8.52
C ASN A 88 -12.62 1.35 7.27
N VAL A 89 -13.29 1.77 6.19
CA VAL A 89 -12.66 2.26 4.96
C VAL A 89 -13.30 3.59 4.61
N LEU A 90 -12.46 4.58 4.34
CA LEU A 90 -12.82 5.91 3.86
C LEU A 90 -12.30 6.06 2.44
N ILE A 91 -13.17 6.56 1.55
CA ILE A 91 -12.79 6.97 0.20
C ILE A 91 -12.96 8.48 0.11
N ILE A 92 -11.85 9.19 0.11
CA ILE A 92 -11.80 10.65 0.10
C ILE A 92 -11.47 11.09 -1.32
N ARG A 93 -12.40 11.77 -1.99
CA ARG A 93 -12.21 12.39 -3.31
C ARG A 93 -11.90 13.87 -3.14
N SER A 94 -10.62 14.18 -2.97
CA SER A 94 -10.12 15.55 -2.82
C SER A 94 -8.65 15.62 -3.26
N LYS A 95 -8.35 16.50 -4.21
CA LYS A 95 -6.98 16.75 -4.68
C LYS A 95 -6.09 17.30 -3.57
N GLU A 96 -6.65 18.15 -2.69
CA GLU A 96 -5.93 18.72 -1.56
C GLU A 96 -5.49 17.63 -0.58
N MET A 97 -6.44 16.79 -0.15
CA MET A 97 -6.14 15.67 0.74
C MET A 97 -5.18 14.68 0.08
N ALA A 98 -5.40 14.33 -1.18
CA ALA A 98 -4.50 13.46 -1.92
C ALA A 98 -3.08 14.02 -2.03
N GLY A 99 -2.93 15.35 -2.18
CA GLY A 99 -1.64 16.02 -2.15
C GLY A 99 -0.93 15.89 -0.80
N ILE A 100 -1.64 16.05 0.31
CA ILE A 100 -1.09 15.87 1.67
C ILE A 100 -0.61 14.43 1.85
N TYR A 101 -1.45 13.45 1.52
CA TYR A 101 -1.11 12.03 1.62
C TYR A 101 0.04 11.64 0.69
N LYS A 102 0.12 12.24 -0.50
CA LYS A 102 1.23 12.01 -1.45
C LYS A 102 2.56 12.50 -0.90
N ARG A 103 2.61 13.70 -0.30
CA ARG A 103 3.84 14.19 0.35
C ARG A 103 4.29 13.27 1.48
N ASN A 104 3.36 12.77 2.28
CA ASN A 104 3.71 11.78 3.30
C ASN A 104 4.23 10.48 2.67
N TRP A 105 3.60 9.98 1.62
CA TRP A 105 4.09 8.83 0.86
C TRP A 105 5.53 9.04 0.37
N GLU A 106 5.82 10.20 -0.22
CA GLU A 106 7.15 10.52 -0.79
C GLU A 106 8.21 10.59 0.30
N ARG A 107 7.87 11.15 1.46
CA ARG A 107 8.73 11.10 2.64
C ARG A 107 9.10 9.66 2.99
N HIS A 108 8.11 8.76 3.06
CA HIS A 108 8.35 7.34 3.34
C HIS A 108 9.19 6.65 2.26
N LEU A 109 8.95 6.94 0.99
CA LEU A 109 9.76 6.38 -0.09
C LEU A 109 11.24 6.76 0.03
N ASN A 110 11.55 8.01 0.36
CA ASN A 110 12.93 8.52 0.36
C ASN A 110 13.86 7.80 1.34
N HIS A 111 13.31 7.11 2.34
CA HIS A 111 14.06 6.29 3.29
C HIS A 111 13.69 4.80 3.24
N SER A 112 12.95 4.39 2.21
CA SER A 112 12.66 2.97 1.95
C SER A 112 13.65 2.40 0.93
N TRP A 113 13.84 1.08 0.94
CA TRP A 113 14.73 0.36 0.02
C TRP A 113 14.07 -0.82 -0.69
#